data_AF-A0A844GBR5-F1
#
_entry.id   AF-A0A844GBR5-F1
#
_cell.length_a   1.000
_cell.length_b   1.000
_cell.length_c   1.000
_cell.angle_alpha   90.00
_cell.angle_beta   90.00
_cell.angle_gamma   90.00
#
_symmetry.space_group_name_H-M   'P 1'
#
loop_
_entity.id
_entity.type
_entity.pdbx_description
1 polymer ?
#
loop_
_entity_poly.entity_id
_entity_poly.type
_entity_poly.pdbx_seq_one_letter_code
_entity_poly.pdbx_strand_id
1 'polypeptide(L)'
;MSTAAAAQSEASANMAATVEQMTVSVNHVADQTRQTHDLSAEAGQLAKEGSEIINQTIQDMHEIAQSVTVSAKSIQELEAFSGQVTTVVGIIGEIADQTNLLALNAAIEAARAGEQGRGFAVVADEVRKLAERTTKSTQEISGIISTMLERSHQAAEQMQAASERATSGVSRTDAANDAMRRIGMTSDDTAHRVSEISAAISQQGEASNNISVQVEKIAQMSEESSAAAQHTAASAVRLDELAQRQIAELSNYKL
;
A
#
# COMPACT_ATOMS: atom_id res chain seq x y z
N MET A 1 -40.65 27.54 -52.49
CA MET A 1 -40.45 28.19 -51.18
C MET A 1 -41.13 27.44 -50.04
N SER A 2 -42.40 27.00 -50.17
CA SER A 2 -43.05 26.14 -49.15
C SER A 2 -42.25 24.85 -48.81
N THR A 3 -41.66 24.18 -49.81
CA THR A 3 -40.81 22.99 -49.61
C THR A 3 -39.52 23.26 -48.84
N ALA A 4 -38.93 24.45 -48.97
CA ALA A 4 -37.71 24.82 -48.27
C ALA A 4 -37.96 25.11 -46.79
N ALA A 5 -39.07 25.81 -46.48
CA ALA A 5 -39.48 26.07 -45.09
C ALA A 5 -39.84 24.77 -44.35
N ALA A 6 -40.50 23.83 -45.03
CA ALA A 6 -40.80 22.50 -44.46
C ALA A 6 -39.51 21.72 -44.14
N ALA A 7 -38.54 21.69 -45.06
CA ALA A 7 -37.26 21.04 -44.83
C ALA A 7 -36.45 21.69 -43.68
N GLN A 8 -36.53 23.02 -43.53
CA GLN A 8 -35.87 23.75 -42.45
C GLN A 8 -36.51 23.49 -41.08
N SER A 9 -37.84 23.35 -41.02
CA SER A 9 -38.57 22.94 -39.82
C SER A 9 -38.19 21.52 -39.39
N GLU A 10 -38.15 20.56 -40.32
CA GLU A 10 -37.72 19.19 -40.06
C GLU A 10 -36.26 19.14 -39.57
N ALA A 11 -35.36 19.87 -40.22
CA ALA A 11 -33.97 19.99 -39.78
C ALA A 11 -33.86 20.58 -38.35
N SER A 12 -34.71 21.55 -38.00
CA SER A 12 -34.73 22.14 -36.66
C SER A 12 -35.22 21.16 -35.61
N ALA A 13 -36.26 20.36 -35.91
CA ALA A 13 -36.73 19.31 -35.01
C ALA A 13 -35.64 18.26 -34.75
N ASN A 14 -34.91 17.84 -35.79
CA ASN A 14 -33.79 16.90 -35.65
C ASN A 14 -32.62 17.51 -34.84
N MET A 15 -32.33 18.80 -35.05
CA MET A 15 -31.33 19.50 -34.24
C MET A 15 -31.76 19.58 -32.77
N ALA A 16 -33.03 19.85 -32.48
CA ALA A 16 -33.55 19.93 -31.12
C ALA A 16 -33.39 18.57 -30.39
N ALA A 17 -33.77 17.47 -31.03
CA ALA A 17 -33.57 16.12 -30.49
C ALA A 17 -32.09 15.82 -30.20
N THR A 18 -31.19 16.25 -31.10
CA THR A 18 -29.73 16.08 -30.93
C THR A 18 -29.20 16.89 -29.74
N VAL A 19 -29.70 18.12 -29.54
CA VAL A 19 -29.34 18.99 -28.42
C VAL A 19 -29.84 18.42 -27.10
N GLU A 20 -31.03 17.83 -27.08
CA GLU A 20 -31.57 17.17 -25.89
C GLU A 20 -30.73 15.94 -25.51
N GLN A 21 -30.35 15.10 -26.49
CA GLN A 21 -29.39 14.01 -26.24
C GLN A 21 -28.04 14.52 -25.75
N MET A 22 -27.53 15.62 -26.31
CA MET A 22 -26.28 16.25 -25.85
C MET A 22 -26.38 16.68 -24.39
N THR A 23 -27.51 17.29 -24.00
CA THR A 23 -27.75 17.74 -22.62
C THR A 23 -27.78 16.56 -21.64
N VAL A 24 -28.44 15.46 -22.00
CA VAL A 24 -28.41 14.22 -21.22
C VAL A 24 -26.98 13.69 -21.08
N SER A 25 -26.21 13.67 -22.17
CA SER A 25 -24.83 13.21 -22.14
C SER A 25 -23.93 14.10 -21.28
N VAL A 26 -24.07 15.42 -21.36
CA VAL A 26 -23.32 16.37 -20.53
C VAL A 26 -23.59 16.13 -19.04
N ASN A 27 -24.86 15.96 -18.66
CA ASN A 27 -25.25 15.65 -17.29
C ASN A 27 -24.69 14.30 -16.82
N HIS A 28 -24.69 13.29 -17.69
CA HIS A 28 -24.12 11.99 -17.37
C HIS A 28 -22.62 12.07 -17.09
N VAL A 29 -21.86 12.75 -17.97
CA VAL A 29 -20.41 12.93 -17.78
C VAL A 29 -20.14 13.80 -16.54
N ALA A 30 -20.99 14.78 -16.22
CA ALA A 30 -20.88 15.58 -15.00
C ALA A 30 -20.98 14.72 -13.72
N ASP A 31 -21.87 13.73 -13.71
CA ASP A 31 -22.02 12.80 -12.59
C ASP A 31 -20.82 11.86 -12.46
N GLN A 32 -20.36 11.28 -13.57
CA GLN A 32 -19.15 10.45 -13.59
C GLN A 32 -17.90 11.22 -13.15
N THR A 33 -17.80 12.49 -13.52
CA THR A 33 -16.70 13.39 -13.13
C THR A 33 -16.71 13.61 -11.62
N ARG A 34 -17.87 13.87 -11.01
CA ARG A 34 -17.99 13.97 -9.54
C ARG A 34 -17.61 12.67 -8.84
N GLN A 35 -18.10 11.52 -9.31
CA GLN A 35 -17.73 10.22 -8.73
C GLN A 35 -16.21 9.96 -8.82
N THR A 36 -15.59 10.32 -9.95
CA THR A 36 -14.13 10.15 -10.13
C THR A 36 -13.34 11.08 -9.21
N HIS A 37 -13.83 12.29 -8.96
CA HIS A 37 -13.24 13.21 -7.99
C HIS A 37 -13.23 12.59 -6.59
N ASP A 38 -14.38 12.10 -6.14
CA ASP A 38 -14.54 11.52 -4.80
C ASP A 38 -13.66 10.27 -4.61
N LEU A 39 -13.61 9.39 -5.61
CA LEU A 39 -12.72 8.21 -5.60
C LEU A 39 -11.23 8.62 -5.58
N SER A 40 -10.86 9.68 -6.27
CA SER A 40 -9.47 10.18 -6.26
C SER A 40 -9.10 10.73 -4.89
N ALA A 41 -10.00 11.49 -4.26
CA ALA A 41 -9.83 12.00 -2.90
C ALA A 41 -9.73 10.87 -1.87
N GLU A 42 -10.59 9.86 -1.96
CA GLU A 42 -10.56 8.67 -1.11
C GLU A 42 -9.23 7.90 -1.28
N ALA A 43 -8.79 7.67 -2.52
CA ALA A 43 -7.51 7.01 -2.79
C ALA A 43 -6.32 7.79 -2.22
N GLY A 44 -6.35 9.13 -2.30
CA GLY A 44 -5.33 9.99 -1.70
C GLY A 44 -5.29 9.87 -0.17
N GLN A 45 -6.47 9.80 0.48
CA GLN A 45 -6.59 9.60 1.92
C GLN A 45 -6.09 8.22 2.35
N LEU A 46 -6.48 7.15 1.65
CA LEU A 46 -5.99 5.79 1.90
C LEU A 46 -4.48 5.67 1.73
N ALA A 47 -3.90 6.35 0.74
CA ALA A 47 -2.45 6.38 0.57
C ALA A 47 -1.73 7.07 1.73
N LYS A 48 -2.32 8.15 2.28
CA LYS A 48 -1.80 8.85 3.46
C LYS A 48 -1.85 7.96 4.70
N GLU A 49 -2.99 7.33 4.98
CA GLU A 49 -3.15 6.38 6.09
C GLU A 49 -2.18 5.20 5.95
N GLY A 50 -2.02 4.67 4.73
CA GLY A 50 -1.04 3.65 4.42
C GLY A 50 0.40 4.08 4.74
N SER A 51 0.77 5.32 4.40
CA SER A 51 2.08 5.89 4.74
C SER A 51 2.28 6.01 6.25
N GLU A 52 1.26 6.39 7.01
CA GLU A 52 1.32 6.45 8.49
C GLU A 52 1.58 5.06 9.10
N ILE A 53 0.86 4.02 8.64
CA ILE A 53 1.06 2.64 9.10
C ILE A 53 2.46 2.12 8.76
N ILE A 54 2.96 2.45 7.56
CA ILE A 54 4.30 2.11 7.11
C ILE A 54 5.36 2.79 7.98
N ASN A 55 5.19 4.07 8.32
CA ASN A 55 6.10 4.78 9.22
C ASN A 55 6.12 4.14 10.63
N GLN A 56 4.96 3.72 11.15
CA GLN A 56 4.91 2.99 12.41
C GLN A 56 5.65 1.66 12.31
N THR A 57 5.48 0.93 11.20
CA THR A 57 6.19 -0.33 10.96
C THR A 57 7.71 -0.14 10.92
N ILE A 58 8.21 0.99 10.39
CA ILE A 58 9.64 1.33 10.42
C ILE A 58 10.13 1.52 11.86
N GLN A 59 9.35 2.22 12.70
CA GLN A 59 9.69 2.40 14.12
C GLN A 59 9.75 1.05 14.84
N ASP A 60 8.75 0.20 14.65
CA ASP A 60 8.71 -1.14 15.25
C ASP A 60 9.93 -1.98 14.83
N MET A 61 10.36 -1.89 13.56
CA MET A 61 11.57 -2.57 13.08
C MET A 61 12.85 -2.05 13.73
N HIS A 62 12.94 -0.75 14.00
CA HIS A 62 14.05 -0.17 14.76
C HIS A 62 14.07 -0.67 16.21
N GLU A 63 12.92 -0.76 16.87
CA GLU A 63 12.79 -1.30 18.23
C GLU A 63 13.19 -2.78 18.29
N ILE A 64 12.79 -3.56 17.29
CA ILE A 64 13.21 -4.96 17.12
C ILE A 64 14.74 -5.05 16.99
N ALA A 65 15.35 -4.25 16.10
CA ALA A 65 16.80 -4.26 15.89
C ALA A 65 17.57 -3.89 17.17
N GLN A 66 17.05 -2.92 17.93
CA GLN A 66 17.61 -2.54 19.23
C GLN A 66 17.49 -3.67 20.25
N SER A 67 16.32 -4.30 20.36
CA SER A 67 16.07 -5.41 21.28
C SER A 67 16.96 -6.62 20.98
N VAL A 68 17.17 -6.92 19.69
CA VAL A 68 18.10 -7.95 19.23
C VAL A 68 19.54 -7.61 19.61
N THR A 69 19.95 -6.34 19.45
CA THR A 69 21.30 -5.88 19.84
C THR A 69 21.54 -6.03 21.34
N VAL A 70 20.56 -5.66 22.18
CA VAL A 70 20.65 -5.85 23.63
C VAL A 70 20.75 -7.33 23.99
N SER A 71 19.93 -8.17 23.36
CA SER A 71 19.95 -9.62 23.60
C SER A 71 21.29 -10.25 23.20
N ALA A 72 21.88 -9.82 22.07
CA ALA A 72 23.17 -10.30 21.61
C ALA A 72 24.28 -9.97 22.61
N LYS A 73 24.24 -8.77 23.20
CA LYS A 73 25.17 -8.38 24.26
C LYS A 73 25.04 -9.28 25.51
N SER A 74 23.82 -9.58 25.95
CA SER A 74 23.61 -10.48 27.09
C SER A 74 24.13 -11.90 26.84
N ILE A 75 24.06 -12.38 25.60
CA ILE A 75 24.66 -13.67 25.21
C ILE A 75 26.18 -13.61 25.24
N GLN A 76 26.80 -12.54 24.75
CA GLN A 76 28.24 -12.35 24.85
C GLN A 76 28.73 -12.30 26.32
N GLU A 77 27.96 -11.66 27.20
CA GLU A 77 28.24 -11.67 28.64
C GLU A 77 28.13 -13.09 29.23
N LEU A 78 27.13 -13.88 28.82
CA LEU A 78 26.98 -15.28 29.23
C LEU A 78 28.15 -16.16 28.74
N GLU A 79 28.63 -15.97 27.52
CA GLU A 79 29.82 -16.66 27.01
C GLU A 79 31.06 -16.34 27.86
N ALA A 80 31.27 -15.06 28.19
CA ALA A 80 32.38 -14.62 29.04
C ALA A 80 32.32 -15.25 30.45
N PHE A 81 31.14 -15.25 31.08
CA PHE A 81 30.95 -15.89 32.39
C PHE A 81 31.15 -17.40 32.32
N SER A 82 30.63 -18.06 31.28
CA SER A 82 30.80 -19.50 31.07
C SER A 82 32.27 -19.89 30.89
N GLY A 83 33.06 -19.05 30.21
CA GLY A 83 34.51 -19.20 30.12
C GLY A 83 35.20 -19.13 31.48
N GLN A 84 34.83 -18.18 32.34
CA GLN A 84 35.36 -18.08 33.70
C GLN A 84 35.01 -19.30 34.55
N VAL A 85 33.77 -19.79 34.47
CA VAL A 85 33.35 -21.00 35.19
C VAL A 85 34.13 -22.21 34.69
N THR A 86 34.37 -22.34 33.38
CA THR A 86 35.20 -23.41 32.80
C THR A 86 36.60 -23.43 33.42
N THR A 87 37.23 -22.27 33.56
CA THR A 87 38.55 -22.15 34.22
C THR A 87 38.52 -22.62 35.67
N VAL A 88 37.51 -22.20 36.44
CA VAL A 88 37.36 -22.59 37.86
C VAL A 88 37.12 -24.09 37.99
N VAL A 89 36.25 -24.67 37.16
CA VAL A 89 35.97 -26.12 37.16
C VAL A 89 37.21 -26.92 36.79
N GLY A 90 38.03 -26.43 35.85
CA GLY A 90 39.34 -27.01 35.52
C GLY A 90 40.28 -27.05 36.72
N ILE A 91 40.41 -25.95 37.47
CA ILE A 91 41.23 -25.88 38.70
C ILE A 91 40.72 -26.87 39.76
N ILE A 92 39.39 -26.99 39.93
CA ILE A 92 38.82 -27.96 40.89
C ILE A 92 39.16 -29.40 40.46
N GLY A 93 39.12 -29.70 39.16
CA GLY A 93 39.56 -30.99 38.61
C GLY A 93 41.02 -31.29 38.93
N GLU A 94 41.91 -30.31 38.70
CA GLU A 94 43.34 -30.44 39.04
C GLU A 94 43.56 -30.68 40.55
N ILE A 95 42.81 -29.98 41.41
CA ILE A 95 42.84 -30.17 42.87
C ILE A 95 42.35 -31.57 43.25
N ALA A 96 41.28 -32.05 42.62
CA ALA A 96 40.75 -33.39 42.86
C ALA A 96 41.76 -34.48 42.46
N ASP A 97 42.42 -34.33 41.32
CA ASP A 97 43.45 -35.27 40.86
C ASP A 97 44.68 -35.26 41.77
N GLN A 98 45.12 -34.08 42.23
CA GLN A 98 46.18 -33.97 43.25
C GLN A 98 45.78 -34.61 44.59
N THR A 99 44.53 -34.41 45.02
CA THR A 99 43.99 -34.99 46.26
C THR A 99 43.92 -36.51 46.15
N ASN A 100 43.52 -37.04 44.99
CA ASN A 100 43.51 -38.47 44.71
C ASN A 100 44.92 -39.08 44.80
N LEU A 101 45.92 -38.39 44.26
CA LEU A 101 47.33 -38.82 44.29
C LEU A 101 47.91 -38.76 45.71
N LEU A 102 47.58 -37.71 46.48
CA LEU A 102 47.93 -37.61 47.91
C LEU A 102 47.29 -38.72 48.74
N ALA A 103 46.01 -39.02 48.51
CA ALA A 103 45.27 -40.09 49.19
C ALA A 103 45.87 -41.48 48.87
N LEU A 104 46.27 -41.71 47.62
CA LEU A 104 46.96 -42.94 47.23
C LEU A 104 48.30 -43.10 47.96
N ASN A 105 49.12 -42.05 48.01
CA ASN A 105 50.37 -42.07 48.75
C ASN A 105 50.16 -42.33 50.25
N ALA A 106 49.12 -41.72 50.84
CA ALA A 106 48.75 -41.96 52.24
C ALA A 106 48.30 -43.41 52.48
N ALA A 107 47.53 -44.00 51.56
CA ALA A 107 47.12 -45.40 51.64
C ALA A 107 48.32 -46.37 51.56
N ILE A 108 49.30 -46.06 50.69
CA ILE A 108 50.55 -46.84 50.58
C ILE A 108 51.34 -46.78 51.89
N GLU A 109 51.51 -45.59 52.49
CA GLU A 109 52.28 -45.44 53.72
C GLU A 109 51.55 -46.05 54.93
N ALA A 110 50.22 -45.96 54.96
CA ALA A 110 49.39 -46.64 55.96
C ALA A 110 49.52 -48.17 55.88
N ALA A 111 49.56 -48.75 54.68
CA ALA A 111 49.83 -50.17 54.49
C ALA A 111 51.24 -50.56 54.96
N ARG A 112 52.22 -49.67 54.78
CA ARG A 112 53.61 -49.85 55.22
C ARG A 112 53.77 -49.86 56.74
N ALA A 113 52.93 -49.12 57.46
CA ALA A 113 52.90 -49.08 58.93
C ALA A 113 52.20 -50.30 59.58
N GLY A 114 51.64 -51.23 58.79
CA GLY A 114 51.01 -52.46 59.28
C GLY A 114 49.78 -52.19 60.17
N GLU A 115 49.67 -52.89 61.31
CA GLU A 115 48.52 -52.76 62.22
C GLU A 115 48.34 -51.35 62.80
N GLN A 116 49.43 -50.57 62.95
CA GLN A 116 49.35 -49.19 63.45
C GLN A 116 48.77 -48.21 62.42
N GLY A 117 48.80 -48.55 61.13
CA GLY A 117 48.30 -47.73 60.02
C GLY A 117 46.85 -47.98 59.65
N ARG A 118 46.17 -48.96 60.25
CA ARG A 118 44.81 -49.40 59.86
C ARG A 118 43.79 -48.28 59.83
N GLY A 119 43.78 -47.42 60.85
CA GLY A 119 42.87 -46.26 60.91
C GLY A 119 43.15 -45.22 59.81
N PHE A 120 44.43 -44.97 59.53
CA PHE A 120 44.85 -44.06 58.45
C PHE A 120 44.51 -44.61 57.06
N ALA A 121 44.62 -45.93 56.85
CA ALA A 121 44.28 -46.56 55.58
C ALA A 121 42.80 -46.35 55.22
N VAL A 122 41.89 -46.45 56.19
CA VAL A 122 40.45 -46.22 55.97
C VAL A 122 40.17 -44.77 55.58
N VAL A 123 40.81 -43.81 56.27
CA VAL A 123 40.65 -42.38 55.95
C VAL A 123 41.22 -42.07 54.57
N ALA A 124 42.39 -42.60 54.22
CA ALA A 124 43.01 -42.40 52.92
C ALA A 124 42.11 -42.92 51.78
N ASP A 125 41.49 -44.08 51.95
CA ASP A 125 40.63 -44.66 50.92
C ASP A 125 39.29 -43.90 50.77
N GLU A 126 38.77 -43.31 51.86
CA GLU A 126 37.59 -42.43 51.80
C GLU A 126 37.90 -41.09 51.11
N VAL A 127 39.06 -40.49 51.40
CA VAL A 127 39.54 -39.27 50.70
C VAL A 127 39.73 -39.57 49.21
N ARG A 128 40.29 -40.74 48.86
CA ARG A 128 40.46 -41.19 47.48
C ARG A 128 39.14 -41.27 46.73
N LYS A 129 38.12 -41.92 47.32
CA LYS A 129 36.77 -41.97 46.75
C LYS A 129 36.14 -40.60 46.59
N LEU A 130 36.33 -39.70 47.56
CA LEU A 130 35.80 -38.33 47.50
C LEU A 130 36.47 -37.52 46.38
N ALA A 131 37.77 -37.70 46.17
CA ALA A 131 38.51 -37.10 45.07
C ALA A 131 38.03 -37.62 43.71
N GLU A 132 37.91 -38.95 43.54
CA GLU A 132 37.34 -39.56 42.32
C GLU A 132 35.92 -39.04 42.02
N ARG A 133 35.08 -38.89 43.05
CA ARG A 133 33.72 -38.36 42.91
C ARG A 133 33.73 -36.88 42.49
N THR A 134 34.65 -36.09 43.03
CA THR A 134 34.85 -34.68 42.64
C THR A 134 35.32 -34.56 41.18
N THR A 135 36.28 -35.39 40.75
CA THR A 135 36.72 -35.43 39.34
C THR A 135 35.56 -35.78 38.41
N LYS A 136 34.73 -36.75 38.77
CA LYS A 136 33.54 -37.08 37.97
C LYS A 136 32.55 -35.93 37.89
N SER A 137 32.25 -35.26 39.00
CA SER A 137 31.34 -34.11 39.02
C SER A 137 31.87 -32.91 38.23
N THR A 138 33.18 -32.64 38.28
CA THR A 138 33.78 -31.55 37.47
C THR A 138 33.73 -31.85 35.97
N GLN A 139 33.88 -33.11 35.56
CA GLN A 139 33.68 -33.53 34.17
C GLN A 139 32.22 -33.35 33.70
N GLU A 140 31.25 -33.77 34.53
CA GLU A 140 29.81 -33.57 34.25
C GLU A 140 29.48 -32.07 34.11
N ILE A 141 29.97 -31.23 35.03
CA ILE A 141 29.79 -29.77 34.98
C ILE A 141 30.43 -29.18 33.71
N SER A 142 31.64 -29.61 33.33
CA SER A 142 32.31 -29.16 32.12
C SER A 142 31.50 -29.48 30.85
N GLY A 143 30.85 -30.65 30.80
CA GLY A 143 29.96 -31.02 29.71
C GLY A 143 28.72 -30.12 29.61
N ILE A 144 28.12 -29.77 30.76
CA ILE A 144 26.99 -28.83 30.83
C ILE A 144 27.41 -27.44 30.32
N ILE A 145 28.57 -26.94 30.77
CA ILE A 145 29.08 -25.63 30.34
C ILE A 145 29.38 -25.62 28.85
N SER A 146 29.97 -26.70 28.32
CA SER A 146 30.24 -26.82 26.88
C SER A 146 28.95 -26.75 26.06
N THR A 147 27.90 -27.43 26.52
CA THR A 147 26.57 -27.36 25.88
C THR A 147 25.97 -25.95 25.98
N MET A 148 26.15 -25.27 27.11
CA MET A 148 25.67 -23.89 27.31
C MET A 148 26.39 -22.92 26.37
N LEU A 149 27.70 -23.07 26.17
CA LEU A 149 28.48 -22.27 25.21
C LEU A 149 28.00 -22.50 23.77
N GLU A 150 27.81 -23.77 23.36
CA GLU A 150 27.31 -24.08 22.02
C GLU A 150 25.92 -23.47 21.77
N ARG A 151 25.01 -23.55 22.75
CA ARG A 151 23.68 -22.92 22.67
C ARG A 151 23.75 -21.40 22.63
N SER A 152 24.69 -20.80 23.36
CA SER A 152 24.92 -19.35 23.36
C SER A 152 25.39 -18.88 21.99
N HIS A 153 26.35 -19.58 21.39
CA HIS A 153 26.83 -19.29 20.03
C HIS A 153 25.72 -19.40 18.98
N GLN A 154 24.93 -20.48 19.02
CA GLN A 154 23.77 -20.65 18.13
C GLN A 154 22.76 -19.51 18.27
N ALA A 155 22.51 -19.04 19.49
CA ALA A 155 21.59 -17.94 19.73
C ALA A 155 22.18 -16.59 19.26
N ALA A 156 23.49 -16.37 19.39
CA ALA A 156 24.16 -15.19 18.83
C ALA A 156 24.06 -15.13 17.30
N GLU A 157 24.27 -16.25 16.60
CA GLU A 157 24.08 -16.33 15.14
C GLU A 157 22.64 -16.02 14.72
N GLN A 158 21.66 -16.55 15.46
CA GLN A 158 20.24 -16.26 15.19
C GLN A 158 19.89 -14.79 15.42
N MET A 159 20.47 -14.16 16.44
CA MET A 159 20.29 -12.73 16.70
C MET A 159 20.90 -11.89 15.58
N GLN A 160 22.09 -12.24 15.09
CA GLN A 160 22.71 -11.55 13.95
C GLN A 160 21.82 -11.63 12.71
N ALA A 161 21.31 -12.83 12.39
CA ALA A 161 20.38 -13.02 11.27
C ALA A 161 19.06 -12.25 11.46
N ALA A 162 18.55 -12.15 12.69
CA ALA A 162 17.36 -11.36 13.00
C ALA A 162 17.59 -9.85 12.78
N SER A 163 18.76 -9.34 13.16
CA SER A 163 19.17 -7.95 12.95
C SER A 163 19.25 -7.59 11.46
N GLU A 164 19.84 -8.47 10.65
CA GLU A 164 19.90 -8.32 9.19
C GLU A 164 18.51 -8.32 8.55
N ARG A 165 17.62 -9.22 9.01
CA ARG A 165 16.22 -9.27 8.54
C ARG A 165 15.44 -8.01 8.91
N ALA A 166 15.62 -7.47 10.11
CA ALA A 166 14.99 -6.22 10.52
C ALA A 166 15.46 -5.06 9.63
N THR A 167 16.78 -4.98 9.37
CA THR A 167 17.36 -3.96 8.48
C THR A 167 16.84 -4.07 7.04
N SER A 168 16.75 -5.29 6.51
CA SER A 168 16.14 -5.54 5.19
C SER A 168 14.64 -5.18 5.20
N GLY A 169 13.94 -5.44 6.31
CA GLY A 169 12.56 -5.03 6.54
C GLY A 169 12.38 -3.53 6.39
N VAL A 170 13.21 -2.72 7.04
CA VAL A 170 13.19 -1.25 6.92
C VAL A 170 13.32 -0.81 5.46
N SER A 171 14.31 -1.33 4.73
CA SER A 171 14.51 -0.95 3.31
C SER A 171 13.31 -1.30 2.42
N ARG A 172 12.64 -2.43 2.65
CA ARG A 172 11.42 -2.80 1.91
C ARG A 172 10.24 -1.91 2.26
N THR A 173 10.12 -1.52 3.53
CA THR A 173 9.07 -0.64 4.02
C THR A 173 9.26 0.79 3.50
N ASP A 174 10.50 1.27 3.36
CA ASP A 174 10.79 2.55 2.69
C ASP A 174 10.30 2.56 1.23
N ALA A 175 10.57 1.48 0.48
CA ALA A 175 10.07 1.37 -0.90
C ALA A 175 8.53 1.35 -0.96
N ALA A 176 7.87 0.74 0.03
CA ALA A 176 6.41 0.78 0.14
C ALA A 176 5.91 2.20 0.48
N ASN A 177 6.64 2.95 1.32
CA ASN A 177 6.33 4.34 1.66
C ASN A 177 6.37 5.24 0.42
N ASP A 178 7.42 5.08 -0.40
CA ASP A 178 7.57 5.81 -1.65
C ASP A 178 6.44 5.48 -2.64
N ALA A 179 6.00 4.22 -2.69
CA ALA A 179 4.85 3.82 -3.49
C ALA A 179 3.56 4.52 -3.00
N MET A 180 3.32 4.57 -1.69
CA MET A 180 2.17 5.29 -1.12
C MET A 180 2.21 6.78 -1.42
N ARG A 181 3.37 7.43 -1.27
CA ARG A 181 3.54 8.84 -1.67
C ARG A 181 3.21 9.08 -3.14
N ARG A 182 3.67 8.20 -4.03
CA ARG A 182 3.38 8.30 -5.46
C ARG A 182 1.90 8.11 -5.78
N ILE A 183 1.21 7.21 -5.06
CA ILE A 183 -0.24 7.05 -5.18
C ILE A 183 -0.93 8.35 -4.75
N GLY A 184 -0.60 8.89 -3.58
CA GLY A 184 -1.17 10.16 -3.10
C GLY A 184 -0.99 11.32 -4.07
N MET A 185 0.21 11.48 -4.64
CA MET A 185 0.49 12.48 -5.67
C MET A 185 -0.34 12.27 -6.95
N THR A 186 -0.48 11.01 -7.40
CA THR A 186 -1.23 10.69 -8.63
C THR A 186 -2.74 10.90 -8.42
N SER A 187 -3.23 10.60 -7.23
CA SER A 187 -4.61 10.89 -6.82
C SER A 187 -4.89 12.40 -6.83
N ASP A 188 -3.97 13.22 -6.33
CA ASP A 188 -4.11 14.68 -6.34
C ASP A 188 -4.07 15.28 -7.76
N ASP A 189 -3.18 14.78 -8.63
CA ASP A 189 -3.17 15.15 -10.07
C ASP A 189 -4.47 14.76 -10.75
N THR A 190 -5.02 13.58 -10.43
CA THR A 190 -6.29 13.11 -10.97
C THR A 190 -7.44 14.03 -10.52
N ALA A 191 -7.49 14.41 -9.24
CA ALA A 191 -8.49 15.33 -8.73
C ALA A 191 -8.43 16.71 -9.43
N HIS A 192 -7.22 17.24 -9.67
CA HIS A 192 -7.03 18.48 -10.43
C HIS A 192 -7.57 18.37 -11.87
N ARG A 193 -7.21 17.30 -12.60
CA ARG A 193 -7.71 17.06 -13.97
C ARG A 193 -9.22 16.93 -14.01
N VAL A 194 -9.81 16.28 -13.02
CA VAL A 194 -11.26 16.14 -12.88
C VAL A 194 -11.94 17.49 -12.63
N SER A 195 -11.29 18.41 -11.91
CA SER A 195 -11.76 19.78 -11.77
C SER A 195 -11.74 20.54 -13.10
N GLU A 196 -10.71 20.36 -13.93
CA GLU A 196 -10.65 20.96 -15.28
C GLU A 196 -11.76 20.42 -16.18
N ILE A 197 -11.99 19.10 -16.14
CA ILE A 197 -13.09 18.45 -16.88
C ILE A 197 -14.45 19.00 -16.42
N SER A 198 -14.65 19.19 -15.11
CA SER A 198 -15.88 19.78 -14.57
C SER A 198 -16.14 21.18 -15.13
N ALA A 199 -15.10 22.01 -15.26
CA ALA A 199 -15.21 23.33 -15.87
C ALA A 199 -15.60 23.24 -17.36
N ALA A 200 -14.99 22.32 -18.11
CA ALA A 200 -15.32 22.11 -19.52
C ALA A 200 -16.76 21.61 -19.72
N ILE A 201 -17.24 20.72 -18.85
CA ILE A 201 -18.63 20.23 -18.85
C ILE A 201 -19.61 21.39 -18.60
N SER A 202 -19.30 22.29 -17.66
CA SER A 202 -20.13 23.48 -17.41
C SER A 202 -20.24 24.35 -18.66
N GLN A 203 -19.11 24.61 -19.34
CA GLN A 203 -19.10 25.36 -20.60
C GLN A 203 -19.88 24.64 -21.70
N GLN A 204 -19.78 23.32 -21.78
CA GLN A 204 -20.53 22.52 -22.76
C GLN A 204 -22.04 22.59 -22.49
N GLY A 205 -22.47 22.57 -21.23
CA GLY A 205 -23.86 22.77 -20.84
C GLY A 205 -24.40 24.14 -21.28
N GLU A 206 -23.64 25.21 -21.05
CA GLU A 206 -23.99 26.55 -21.53
C GLU A 206 -24.10 26.62 -23.06
N ALA A 207 -23.15 26.00 -23.77
CA ALA A 207 -23.16 25.92 -25.23
C ALA A 207 -24.37 25.15 -25.76
N SER A 208 -24.70 23.99 -25.16
CA SER A 208 -25.89 23.21 -25.51
C SER A 208 -27.18 24.01 -25.32
N ASN A 209 -27.29 24.75 -24.22
CA ASN A 209 -28.44 25.62 -23.97
C ASN A 209 -28.55 26.74 -25.03
N ASN A 210 -27.43 27.38 -25.38
CA ASN A 210 -27.41 28.40 -26.44
C ASN A 210 -27.81 27.84 -27.80
N ILE A 211 -27.36 26.63 -28.14
CA ILE A 211 -27.76 25.96 -29.39
C ILE A 211 -29.26 25.64 -29.36
N SER A 212 -29.80 25.18 -28.23
CA SER A 212 -31.24 24.91 -28.06
C SER A 212 -32.08 26.15 -28.40
N VAL A 213 -31.75 27.30 -27.81
CA VAL A 213 -32.42 28.59 -28.08
C VAL A 213 -32.30 29.00 -29.56
N GLN A 214 -31.13 28.77 -30.17
CA GLN A 214 -30.92 29.10 -31.57
C GLN A 214 -31.73 28.19 -32.51
N VAL A 215 -31.87 26.91 -32.18
CA VAL A 215 -32.68 25.94 -32.94
C VAL A 215 -34.17 26.30 -32.85
N GLU A 216 -34.65 26.67 -31.66
CA GLU A 216 -36.03 27.15 -31.47
C GLU A 216 -36.32 28.38 -32.34
N LYS A 217 -35.37 29.34 -32.36
CA LYS A 217 -35.46 30.51 -33.23
C LYS A 217 -35.50 30.16 -34.72
N ILE A 218 -34.73 29.16 -35.17
CA ILE A 218 -34.75 28.70 -36.56
C ILE A 218 -36.09 28.03 -36.90
N ALA A 219 -36.65 27.24 -35.98
CA ALA A 219 -37.97 26.65 -36.15
C ALA A 219 -39.05 27.74 -36.33
N GLN A 220 -39.04 28.76 -35.46
CA GLN A 220 -39.95 29.91 -35.57
C GLN A 220 -39.80 30.65 -36.92
N MET A 221 -38.57 30.98 -37.33
CA MET A 221 -38.33 31.64 -38.63
C MET A 221 -38.78 30.79 -39.82
N SER A 222 -38.73 29.45 -39.70
CA SER A 222 -39.20 28.53 -40.74
C SER A 222 -40.72 28.57 -40.87
N GLU A 223 -41.44 28.63 -39.74
CA GLU A 223 -42.90 28.79 -39.72
C GLU A 223 -43.33 30.15 -40.32
N GLU A 224 -42.68 31.23 -39.92
CA GLU A 224 -42.92 32.58 -40.48
C GLU A 224 -42.67 32.62 -41.99
N SER A 225 -41.58 32.00 -42.45
CA SER A 225 -41.24 31.90 -43.87
C SER A 225 -42.26 31.07 -44.66
N SER A 226 -42.78 29.99 -44.08
CA SER A 226 -43.83 29.17 -44.66
C SER A 226 -45.13 29.97 -44.83
N ALA A 227 -45.54 30.69 -43.78
CA ALA A 227 -46.73 31.55 -43.81
C ALA A 227 -46.60 32.67 -44.85
N ALA A 228 -45.44 33.34 -44.92
CA ALA A 228 -45.17 34.37 -45.91
C ALA A 228 -45.19 33.82 -47.35
N ALA A 229 -44.66 32.62 -47.57
CA ALA A 229 -44.69 31.95 -48.87
C ALA A 229 -46.13 31.58 -49.29
N GLN A 230 -46.95 31.09 -48.35
CA GLN A 230 -48.38 30.82 -48.60
C GLN A 230 -49.15 32.09 -48.96
N HIS A 231 -48.92 33.19 -48.21
CA HIS A 231 -49.53 34.49 -48.49
C HIS A 231 -49.12 35.04 -49.86
N THR A 232 -47.84 34.89 -50.23
CA THR A 232 -47.31 35.30 -51.54
C THR A 232 -47.93 34.47 -52.66
N ALA A 233 -48.04 33.15 -52.49
CA ALA A 233 -48.68 32.27 -53.47
C ALA A 233 -50.17 32.63 -53.66
N ALA A 234 -50.92 32.86 -52.58
CA ALA A 234 -52.31 33.31 -52.64
C ALA A 234 -52.45 34.65 -53.36
N SER A 235 -51.54 35.59 -53.10
CA SER A 235 -51.51 36.88 -53.78
C SER A 235 -51.21 36.75 -55.28
N ALA A 236 -50.30 35.86 -55.67
CA ALA A 236 -49.99 35.58 -57.07
C ALA A 236 -51.18 34.97 -57.82
N VAL A 237 -51.91 34.02 -57.21
CA VAL A 237 -53.15 33.47 -57.76
C VAL A 237 -54.19 34.57 -57.96
N ARG A 238 -54.38 35.44 -56.96
CA ARG A 238 -55.33 36.55 -57.05
C ARG A 238 -54.96 37.55 -58.17
N LEU A 239 -53.67 37.83 -58.35
CA LEU A 239 -53.18 38.68 -59.44
C LEU A 239 -53.40 38.03 -60.81
N ASP A 240 -53.18 36.72 -60.93
CA ASP A 240 -53.46 35.98 -62.16
C ASP A 240 -54.95 36.01 -62.52
N GLU A 241 -55.85 35.79 -61.54
CA GLU A 241 -57.29 35.93 -61.74
C GLU A 241 -57.70 37.34 -62.20
N LEU A 242 -57.12 38.38 -61.59
CA LEU A 242 -57.35 39.77 -61.99
C LEU A 242 -56.87 40.04 -63.41
N ALA A 243 -55.69 39.54 -63.78
CA ALA A 243 -55.14 39.66 -65.12
C ALA A 243 -56.01 38.95 -66.16
N GLN A 244 -56.47 37.72 -65.88
CA GLN A 244 -57.38 36.97 -66.74
C GLN A 244 -58.70 37.71 -66.95
N ARG A 245 -59.28 38.31 -65.89
CA ARG A 245 -60.50 39.15 -66.00
C ARG A 245 -60.27 40.37 -66.90
N GLN A 246 -59.15 41.07 -66.73
CA GLN A 246 -58.82 42.22 -67.59
C GLN A 246 -58.65 41.81 -69.06
N ILE A 247 -58.00 40.68 -69.32
CA ILE A 247 -57.87 40.14 -70.69
C ILE A 247 -59.24 39.81 -71.27
N ALA A 248 -60.12 39.17 -70.49
CA ALA A 248 -61.48 38.84 -70.92
C ALA A 248 -62.29 40.11 -71.25
N GLU A 249 -62.24 41.14 -70.40
CA GLU A 249 -62.88 42.43 -70.68
C GLU A 249 -62.35 43.07 -71.96
N LEU A 250 -61.02 43.12 -72.15
CA LEU A 250 -60.42 43.67 -73.36
C LEU A 250 -60.76 42.88 -74.62
N SER A 251 -60.94 41.57 -74.52
CA SER A 251 -61.36 40.72 -75.65
C SER A 251 -62.79 41.00 -76.11
N ASN A 252 -63.70 41.36 -75.19
CA ASN A 252 -65.05 41.81 -75.53
C ASN A 252 -65.07 43.18 -76.25
N TYR A 253 -63.98 43.95 -76.19
CA TYR A 253 -63.84 45.24 -76.89
C TYR A 253 -63.20 45.12 -78.29
N LYS A 254 -62.62 43.97 -78.65
CA LYS A 254 -62.16 43.71 -80.02
C LYS A 254 -63.28 43.02 -80.83
N LEU A 255 -63.98 43.83 -81.64
CA LEU A 255 -64.88 43.40 -82.72
C LEU A 255 -64.14 42.55 -83.77
#